data_AF-A0A401QIP5-F1
#
_entry.id   AF-A0A401QIP5-F1
#
_cell.length_a   1.000
_cell.length_b   1.000
_cell.length_c   1.000
_cell.angle_alpha   90.00
_cell.angle_beta   90.00
_cell.angle_gamma   90.00
#
_symmetry.space_group_name_H-M   'P 1'
#
loop_
_entity.id
_entity.type
_entity.pdbx_description
1 polymer ?
#
loop_
_entity_poly.entity_id
_entity_poly.type
_entity_poly.pdbx_seq_one_letter_code
_entity_poly.pdbx_strand_id
1 'polypeptide(L)'
;GDVFILVFSLDSRGSFEEVQRLRRQIIECKMCLKDKTKEAMEVPIALCGNKADRVELHREVQAEEAERLIADDANSAYFEISAKKNSNVEEMFRALFSMAKLPHEMSPALHRRISVQYSEALHRKSFRLRRVKEVGAFGMVSPLARRPSVNSDLMYIKEKVLGQGQAREREKCLIQ
;
A
#
# COMPACT_ATOMS: atom_id res chain seq x y z
N GLY A 1 -0.57 1.69 9.17
CA GLY A 1 -0.44 0.98 7.88
C GLY A 1 -1.33 -0.23 7.94
N ASP A 2 -2.00 -0.55 6.84
CA ASP A 2 -3.02 -1.61 6.78
C ASP A 2 -2.55 -2.81 5.94
N VAL A 3 -1.38 -2.66 5.31
CA VAL A 3 -0.68 -3.66 4.48
C VAL A 3 0.82 -3.49 4.72
N PHE A 4 1.58 -4.59 4.76
CA PHE A 4 3.02 -4.56 5.02
C PHE A 4 3.80 -5.41 4.01
N ILE A 5 5.01 -4.95 3.68
CA ILE A 5 6.02 -5.71 2.94
C ILE A 5 7.24 -5.80 3.85
N LEU A 6 7.63 -7.02 4.20
CA LEU A 6 8.80 -7.28 5.03
C LEU A 6 9.88 -7.89 4.16
N VAL A 7 11.01 -7.19 4.02
CA VAL A 7 12.07 -7.58 3.10
C VAL A 7 13.32 -7.94 3.88
N PHE A 8 13.87 -9.12 3.63
CA PHE A 8 15.19 -9.54 4.07
C PHE A 8 16.06 -9.87 2.86
N SER A 9 17.36 -10.07 3.05
CA SER A 9 18.23 -10.55 1.97
C SER A 9 18.53 -12.04 2.15
N LEU A 10 18.45 -12.81 1.06
CA LEU A 10 18.72 -14.26 1.09
C LEU A 10 20.15 -14.60 1.53
N ASP A 11 21.07 -13.65 1.37
CA ASP A 11 22.49 -13.72 1.73
C ASP A 11 22.81 -13.09 3.11
N SER A 12 21.80 -12.89 3.98
CA SER A 12 22.03 -12.29 5.30
C SER A 12 21.03 -12.79 6.34
N ARG A 13 21.49 -13.71 7.20
CA ARG A 13 20.75 -14.26 8.34
C ARG A 13 20.21 -13.18 9.27
N GLY A 14 21.04 -12.20 9.63
CA GLY A 14 20.64 -11.12 10.54
C GLY A 14 19.47 -10.28 10.00
N SER A 15 19.38 -10.11 8.67
CA SER A 15 18.24 -9.41 8.07
C SER A 15 16.93 -10.21 8.17
N PHE A 16 17.01 -11.55 8.17
CA PHE A 16 15.85 -12.41 8.35
C PHE A 16 15.37 -12.43 9.80
N GLU A 17 16.29 -12.50 10.77
CA GLU A 17 15.98 -12.40 12.20
C GLU A 17 15.28 -11.09 12.55
N GLU A 18 15.72 -9.99 11.94
CA GLU A 18 15.09 -8.69 12.12
C GLU A 18 13.67 -8.66 11.55
N VAL A 19 13.44 -9.29 10.38
CA VAL A 19 12.10 -9.43 9.81
C VAL A 19 11.18 -10.28 10.70
N GLN A 20 11.68 -11.36 11.31
CA GLN A 20 10.91 -12.13 12.29
C GLN A 20 10.51 -11.29 13.51
N ARG A 21 11.41 -10.43 13.99
CA ARG A 21 11.15 -9.50 15.10
C ARG A 21 10.09 -8.46 14.71
N LEU A 22 10.23 -7.84 13.54
CA LEU A 22 9.27 -6.84 13.03
C LEU A 22 7.89 -7.44 12.78
N ARG A 23 7.81 -8.66 12.23
CA ARG A 23 6.55 -9.37 12.02
C ARG A 23 5.80 -9.56 13.34
N ARG A 24 6.48 -10.03 14.39
CA ARG A 24 5.87 -10.17 15.73
C ARG A 24 5.33 -8.85 16.25
N GLN A 25 6.10 -7.76 16.15
CA GLN A 25 5.66 -6.43 16.59
C GLN A 25 4.43 -5.94 15.83
N ILE A 26 4.37 -6.15 14.51
CA ILE A 26 3.22 -5.76 13.70
C ILE A 26 1.96 -6.51 14.17
N ILE A 27 2.07 -7.82 14.35
CA ILE A 27 0.95 -8.67 14.78
C ILE A 27 0.48 -8.24 16.18
N GLU A 28 1.39 -8.11 17.15
CA GLU A 28 1.08 -7.68 18.52
C GLU A 28 0.40 -6.31 18.54
N CYS A 29 0.98 -5.30 17.89
CA CYS A 29 0.39 -3.97 17.82
C CYS A 29 -1.00 -3.99 17.17
N LYS A 30 -1.19 -4.79 16.12
CA LYS A 30 -2.47 -4.89 15.43
C LYS A 30 -3.51 -5.65 16.26
N MET A 31 -3.10 -6.62 17.07
CA MET A 31 -3.97 -7.33 18.00
C MET A 31 -4.44 -6.43 19.14
N CYS A 32 -3.58 -5.61 19.74
CA CYS A 32 -3.97 -4.67 20.80
C CYS A 32 -4.98 -3.61 20.36
N LEU A 33 -5.10 -3.35 19.05
CA LEU A 33 -6.05 -2.38 18.49
C LEU A 33 -7.44 -3.01 18.18
N LYS A 34 -7.61 -4.32 18.37
CA LYS A 34 -8.83 -5.08 17.99
C LYS A 34 -10.04 -4.82 18.89
N ASP A 35 -9.88 -4.20 20.07
CA ASP A 35 -10.99 -4.00 21.04
C ASP A 35 -12.16 -3.15 20.52
N LYS A 36 -12.05 -2.51 19.34
CA LYS A 36 -13.05 -1.55 18.85
C LYS A 36 -13.90 -2.02 17.66
N THR A 37 -13.55 -3.12 16.99
CA THR A 37 -14.27 -3.56 15.79
C THR A 37 -14.29 -5.08 15.73
N LYS A 38 -15.49 -5.69 15.77
CA LYS A 38 -15.73 -7.14 15.87
C LYS A 38 -15.26 -7.99 14.67
N GLU A 39 -14.52 -7.41 13.74
CA GLU A 39 -13.94 -8.15 12.61
C GLU A 39 -12.49 -8.49 12.96
N ALA A 40 -12.13 -9.76 12.81
CA ALA A 40 -10.74 -10.17 12.91
C ALA A 40 -9.95 -9.43 11.82
N MET A 41 -9.28 -8.34 12.19
CA MET A 41 -8.33 -7.68 11.31
C MET A 41 -7.15 -8.63 11.15
N GLU A 42 -7.19 -9.40 10.07
CA GLU A 42 -6.05 -10.08 9.51
C GLU A 42 -5.19 -9.02 8.79
N VAL A 43 -3.87 -9.09 8.97
CA VAL A 43 -2.96 -8.07 8.48
C VAL A 43 -2.25 -8.64 7.25
N PRO A 44 -2.52 -8.15 6.03
CA PRO A 44 -1.83 -8.62 4.83
C PRO A 44 -0.34 -8.32 4.90
N ILE A 45 0.50 -9.37 4.85
CA ILE A 45 1.95 -9.28 4.89
C ILE A 45 2.57 -10.03 3.71
N ALA A 46 3.39 -9.34 2.92
CA ALA A 46 4.29 -10.00 1.96
C ALA A 46 5.68 -10.14 2.57
N LEU A 47 6.11 -11.37 2.85
CA LEU A 47 7.47 -11.70 3.27
C LEU A 47 8.34 -11.88 2.02
N CYS A 48 9.39 -11.10 1.88
CA CYS A 48 10.19 -11.04 0.65
C CYS A 48 11.66 -11.37 0.91
N GLY A 49 12.12 -12.50 0.38
CA GLY A 49 13.53 -12.84 0.28
C GLY A 49 14.16 -12.13 -0.93
N ASN A 50 14.89 -11.05 -0.70
CA ASN A 50 15.50 -10.24 -1.76
C ASN A 50 16.87 -10.80 -2.20
N LYS A 51 17.29 -10.40 -3.40
CA LYS A 51 18.53 -10.81 -4.07
C LYS A 51 18.51 -12.26 -4.59
N ALA A 52 17.33 -12.74 -5.01
CA ALA A 52 17.17 -14.05 -5.65
C ALA A 52 17.99 -14.22 -6.95
N ASP A 53 18.59 -13.16 -7.49
CA ASP A 53 19.52 -13.21 -8.62
C ASP A 53 20.95 -13.65 -8.25
N ARG A 54 21.26 -13.84 -6.97
CA ARG A 54 22.59 -14.27 -6.51
C ARG A 54 22.76 -15.79 -6.56
N VAL A 55 24.02 -16.22 -6.57
CA VAL A 55 24.38 -17.65 -6.57
C VAL A 55 24.05 -18.28 -5.21
N GLU A 56 23.51 -19.50 -5.27
CA GLU A 56 23.07 -20.30 -4.13
C GLU A 56 24.16 -20.50 -3.06
N LEU A 57 25.45 -20.50 -3.44
CA LEU A 57 26.59 -20.60 -2.52
C LEU A 57 26.67 -19.50 -1.46
N HIS A 58 26.04 -18.34 -1.69
CA HIS A 58 25.98 -17.25 -0.73
C HIS A 58 24.65 -17.18 0.03
N ARG A 59 23.76 -18.17 -0.16
CA ARG A 59 22.48 -18.21 0.55
C ARG A 59 22.72 -18.56 2.00
N GLU A 60 22.25 -17.69 2.88
CA GLU A 60 22.23 -17.93 4.32
C GLU A 60 20.85 -18.38 4.82
N VAL A 61 19.77 -18.04 4.10
CA VAL A 61 18.38 -18.32 4.50
C VAL A 61 17.68 -19.20 3.46
N GLN A 62 17.20 -20.36 3.90
CA GLN A 62 16.52 -21.33 3.05
C GLN A 62 15.03 -20.99 2.89
N ALA A 63 14.45 -21.33 1.73
CA ALA A 63 13.06 -21.01 1.42
C ALA A 63 12.10 -21.65 2.45
N GLU A 64 12.36 -22.89 2.86
CA GLU A 64 11.52 -23.63 3.80
C GLU A 64 11.50 -22.97 5.18
N GLU A 65 12.57 -22.26 5.55
CA GLU A 65 12.62 -21.50 6.81
C GLU A 65 11.69 -20.29 6.77
N ALA A 66 11.67 -19.57 5.65
CA ALA A 66 10.77 -18.44 5.45
C ALA A 66 9.31 -18.89 5.29
N GLU A 67 9.06 -20.00 4.60
CA GLU A 67 7.72 -20.59 4.47
C GLU A 67 7.16 -21.04 5.82
N ARG A 68 7.98 -21.71 6.65
CA ARG A 68 7.56 -22.09 8.02
C ARG A 68 7.19 -20.90 8.88
N LEU A 69 7.82 -19.73 8.69
CA LEU A 69 7.49 -18.52 9.46
C LEU A 69 6.06 -18.02 9.21
N ILE A 70 5.51 -18.30 8.04
CA ILE A 70 4.19 -17.81 7.61
C ILE A 70 3.14 -18.92 7.44
N ALA A 71 3.51 -20.18 7.62
CA ALA A 71 2.64 -21.34 7.35
C ALA A 71 1.30 -21.28 8.09
N ASP A 72 1.29 -20.76 9.33
CA ASP A 72 0.11 -20.66 10.17
C ASP A 72 -0.68 -19.34 9.97
N ASP A 73 -0.30 -18.52 8.99
CA ASP A 73 -0.88 -17.19 8.74
C ASP A 73 -1.42 -17.09 7.32
N ALA A 74 -2.74 -17.26 7.20
CA ALA A 74 -3.46 -17.21 5.93
C ALA A 74 -3.34 -15.87 5.19
N ASN A 75 -2.96 -14.78 5.88
CA ASN A 75 -2.81 -13.46 5.28
C ASN A 75 -1.34 -13.04 5.13
N SER A 76 -0.44 -14.01 5.20
CA SER A 76 0.95 -13.85 4.82
C SER A 76 1.28 -14.65 3.58
N ALA A 77 2.15 -14.11 2.72
CA ALA A 77 2.69 -14.83 1.56
C ALA A 77 4.19 -14.59 1.43
N TYR A 78 4.93 -15.63 1.04
CA TYR A 78 6.38 -15.59 0.84
C TYR A 78 6.72 -15.47 -0.64
N PHE A 79 7.69 -14.59 -0.96
CA PHE A 79 8.21 -14.39 -2.31
C PHE A 79 9.73 -14.28 -2.28
N GLU A 80 10.40 -14.97 -3.18
CA GLU A 80 11.79 -14.67 -3.53
C GLU A 80 11.80 -13.65 -4.68
N ILE A 81 12.40 -12.49 -4.44
CA ILE A 81 12.43 -11.37 -5.38
C ILE A 81 13.86 -10.96 -5.70
N SER A 82 14.04 -10.37 -6.88
CA SER A 82 15.24 -9.60 -7.19
C SER A 82 14.84 -8.19 -7.54
N ALA A 83 15.06 -7.25 -6.62
CA ALA A 83 14.88 -5.83 -6.92
C ALA A 83 15.80 -5.37 -8.06
N LYS A 84 17.01 -5.95 -8.15
CA LYS A 84 18.00 -5.63 -9.20
C LYS A 84 17.54 -6.05 -10.60
N LYS A 85 16.90 -7.23 -10.71
CA LYS A 85 16.39 -7.78 -11.97
C LYS A 85 14.92 -7.47 -12.20
N ASN A 86 14.26 -6.81 -11.25
CA ASN A 86 12.81 -6.63 -11.21
C ASN A 86 12.05 -7.97 -11.36
N SER A 87 12.57 -9.04 -10.76
CA SER A 87 11.97 -10.38 -10.82
C SER A 87 11.02 -10.59 -9.65
N ASN A 88 9.85 -11.18 -9.91
CA ASN A 88 8.78 -11.52 -8.96
C ASN A 88 8.20 -10.33 -8.16
N VAL A 89 8.64 -9.10 -8.45
CA VAL A 89 8.13 -7.87 -7.79
C VAL A 89 6.65 -7.64 -8.13
N GLU A 90 6.26 -7.79 -9.39
CA GLU A 90 4.86 -7.58 -9.82
C GLU A 90 3.92 -8.62 -9.21
N GLU A 91 4.35 -9.88 -9.18
CA GLU A 91 3.57 -10.97 -8.61
C GLU A 91 3.34 -10.78 -7.11
N MET A 92 4.39 -10.38 -6.38
CA MET A 92 4.31 -10.05 -4.97
C MET A 92 3.29 -8.93 -4.71
N PHE A 93 3.33 -7.82 -5.46
CA PHE A 93 2.36 -6.73 -5.31
C PHE A 93 0.94 -7.18 -5.65
N ARG A 94 0.76 -7.96 -6.73
CA ARG A 94 -0.55 -8.48 -7.13
C ARG A 94 -1.17 -9.35 -6.05
N ALA A 95 -0.39 -10.28 -5.49
CA ALA A 95 -0.84 -11.15 -4.40
C ALA A 95 -1.17 -10.34 -3.14
N LEU A 96 -0.30 -9.41 -2.77
CA LEU A 96 -0.49 -8.56 -1.60
C LEU A 96 -1.76 -7.71 -1.69
N PHE A 97 -2.03 -7.10 -2.84
CA PHE A 97 -3.26 -6.34 -3.04
C PHE A 97 -4.49 -7.22 -3.08
N SER A 98 -4.40 -8.43 -3.63
CA SER A 98 -5.48 -9.41 -3.54
C SER A 98 -5.80 -9.76 -2.09
N MET A 99 -4.80 -10.07 -1.26
CA MET A 99 -4.98 -10.36 0.17
C MET A 99 -5.59 -9.15 0.91
N ALA A 100 -5.17 -7.95 0.55
CA ALA A 100 -5.66 -6.71 1.14
C ALA A 100 -7.01 -6.22 0.57
N LYS A 101 -7.60 -6.93 -0.40
CA LYS A 101 -8.81 -6.50 -1.13
C LYS A 101 -8.66 -5.10 -1.76
N LEU A 102 -7.45 -4.80 -2.24
CA LEU A 102 -7.09 -3.54 -2.90
C LEU A 102 -7.06 -3.71 -4.43
N PRO A 103 -7.36 -2.64 -5.19
CA PRO A 103 -7.32 -2.68 -6.65
C PRO A 103 -5.88 -2.89 -7.16
N HIS A 104 -5.73 -3.74 -8.18
CA HIS A 104 -4.43 -4.07 -8.77
C HIS A 104 -3.76 -2.87 -9.46
N GLU A 105 -4.54 -1.86 -9.85
CA GLU A 105 -4.07 -0.57 -10.39
C GLU A 105 -3.14 0.19 -9.42
N MET A 106 -3.10 -0.19 -8.15
CA MET A 106 -2.13 0.32 -7.18
C MET A 106 -0.71 -0.23 -7.39
N SER A 107 -0.51 -1.20 -8.30
CA SER A 107 0.82 -1.70 -8.66
C SER A 107 1.72 -0.58 -9.19
N PRO A 108 2.95 -0.43 -8.66
CA PRO A 108 3.90 0.57 -9.16
C PRO A 108 4.14 0.49 -10.68
N ALA A 109 4.05 -0.70 -11.27
CA ALA A 109 4.22 -0.87 -12.72
C ALA A 109 3.12 -0.18 -13.54
N LEU A 110 1.90 -0.12 -12.99
CA LEU A 110 0.73 0.52 -13.62
C LEU A 110 0.68 2.03 -13.36
N HIS A 111 1.53 2.53 -12.46
CA HIS A 111 1.59 3.94 -12.10
C HIS A 111 2.14 4.83 -13.23
N ARG A 112 2.71 4.25 -14.29
CA ARG A 112 3.26 4.95 -15.48
C ARG A 112 2.21 5.73 -16.30
N ARG A 113 0.91 5.65 -15.95
CA ARG A 113 -0.17 6.51 -16.49
C ARG A 113 -0.50 7.74 -15.65
N ILE A 114 0.16 7.95 -14.51
CA ILE A 114 0.14 9.21 -13.78
C ILE A 114 1.50 9.88 -14.03
N SER A 115 1.69 10.33 -15.27
CA SER A 115 2.88 11.08 -15.66
C SER A 115 2.93 12.38 -14.86
N VAL A 116 4.08 12.62 -14.21
CA VAL A 116 4.48 13.87 -13.54
C VAL A 116 4.49 15.07 -14.51
N GLN A 117 4.20 14.86 -15.81
CA GLN A 117 4.00 15.91 -16.82
C GLN A 117 2.95 16.97 -16.44
N TYR A 118 2.06 16.72 -15.47
CA TYR A 118 1.18 17.78 -14.96
C TYR A 118 1.91 18.90 -14.20
N SER A 119 3.14 18.67 -13.73
CA SER A 119 3.90 19.74 -13.06
C SER A 119 4.53 20.72 -14.05
N GLU A 120 4.95 20.27 -15.24
CA GLU A 120 5.51 21.17 -16.27
C GLU A 120 4.42 21.88 -17.09
N ALA A 121 3.23 21.31 -17.20
CA ALA A 121 2.13 21.89 -17.98
C ALA A 121 1.49 23.14 -17.34
N LEU A 122 1.71 23.41 -16.05
CA LEU A 122 1.13 24.57 -15.37
C LEU A 122 1.92 25.87 -15.58
N HIS A 123 3.01 25.86 -16.37
CA HIS A 123 3.76 27.08 -16.72
C HIS A 123 3.60 27.59 -18.16
N ARG A 124 2.68 27.07 -18.97
CA ARG A 124 2.39 27.67 -20.29
C ARG A 124 0.90 27.80 -20.57
N LYS A 125 0.43 29.03 -20.35
CA LYS A 125 -0.61 29.78 -21.08
C LYS A 125 -1.65 28.93 -21.83
N SER A 126 -2.90 29.02 -21.35
CA SER A 126 -4.17 28.92 -22.08
C SER A 126 -4.12 28.24 -23.46
N PHE A 127 -4.44 26.95 -23.55
CA PHE A 127 -4.88 26.35 -24.81
C PHE A 127 -5.95 25.27 -24.61
N ARG A 128 -6.89 25.30 -25.56
CA ARG A 128 -8.14 24.54 -25.66
C ARG A 128 -7.96 23.04 -25.43
N LEU A 129 -8.89 22.47 -24.67
CA LEU A 129 -9.08 21.04 -24.47
C LEU A 129 -9.36 20.35 -25.82
N ARG A 130 -8.34 19.74 -26.45
CA ARG A 130 -8.59 18.72 -27.48
C ARG A 130 -9.06 17.46 -26.74
N ARG A 131 -10.31 17.06 -26.99
CA ARG A 131 -10.83 15.74 -26.59
C ARG A 131 -9.92 14.66 -27.19
N VAL A 132 -9.02 14.12 -26.38
CA VAL A 132 -8.39 12.83 -26.67
C VAL A 132 -9.43 11.77 -26.30
N LYS A 133 -9.84 11.01 -27.31
CA LYS A 133 -10.75 9.88 -27.16
C LYS A 133 -9.90 8.68 -26.76
N GLU A 134 -9.60 8.52 -25.47
CA GLU A 134 -8.85 7.38 -24.95
C GLU A 134 -9.65 6.59 -23.93
N VAL A 135 -9.71 5.28 -24.18
CA VAL A 135 -10.48 4.26 -23.48
C VAL A 135 -9.64 3.75 -22.32
N GLY A 136 -10.00 4.13 -21.09
CA GLY A 136 -9.43 3.53 -19.88
C GLY A 136 -9.72 4.36 -18.64
N ALA A 137 -9.97 3.68 -17.52
CA ALA A 137 -10.10 4.34 -16.22
C ALA A 137 -8.75 4.95 -15.82
N PHE A 138 -8.73 6.25 -15.51
CA PHE A 138 -7.58 6.92 -14.94
C PHE A 138 -7.82 7.10 -13.45
N GLY A 139 -6.86 6.69 -12.62
CA GLY A 139 -6.83 7.08 -11.22
C GLY A 139 -6.55 8.57 -11.12
N MET A 140 -7.59 9.38 -10.89
CA MET A 140 -7.44 10.80 -10.64
C MET A 140 -7.00 10.98 -9.18
N VAL A 141 -5.68 11.00 -8.94
CA VAL A 141 -5.15 11.60 -7.73
C VAL A 141 -5.16 13.11 -7.97
N SER A 142 -6.01 13.85 -7.24
CA SER A 142 -5.90 15.31 -7.25
C SER A 142 -4.44 15.66 -6.94
N PRO A 143 -3.73 16.47 -7.76
CA PRO A 143 -2.33 16.83 -7.49
C PRO A 143 -2.13 17.50 -6.12
N LEU A 144 -3.23 17.96 -5.51
CA LEU A 144 -3.29 18.57 -4.18
C LEU A 144 -3.94 17.67 -3.13
N ALA A 145 -4.20 16.40 -3.42
CA ALA A 145 -4.65 15.40 -2.45
C ALA A 145 -3.55 15.16 -1.41
N ARG A 146 -3.49 16.05 -0.44
CA ARG A 146 -2.74 15.84 0.79
C ARG A 146 -3.63 15.08 1.73
N ARG A 147 -3.06 14.11 2.45
CA ARG A 147 -3.68 13.62 3.68
C ARG A 147 -3.99 14.86 4.54
N PRO A 148 -5.23 15.04 5.02
CA PRO A 148 -5.53 16.17 5.89
C PRO A 148 -4.56 16.13 7.08
N SER A 149 -4.19 17.31 7.58
CA SER A 149 -3.40 17.39 8.81
C SER A 149 -4.17 16.71 9.95
N VAL A 150 -3.44 16.19 10.95
CA VAL A 150 -4.05 15.66 12.18
C VAL A 150 -5.01 16.68 12.80
N ASN A 151 -4.69 17.98 12.69
CA ASN A 151 -5.52 19.06 13.21
C ASN A 151 -6.86 19.19 12.43
N SER A 152 -6.82 19.10 11.10
CA SER A 152 -8.06 19.11 10.29
C SER A 152 -8.92 17.87 10.51
N ASP A 153 -8.31 16.69 10.70
CA ASP A 153 -9.05 15.48 11.05
C ASP A 153 -9.70 15.60 12.45
N LEU A 154 -8.97 16.16 13.42
CA LEU A 154 -9.49 16.40 14.77
C LEU A 154 -10.68 17.37 14.76
N MET A 155 -10.60 18.44 13.97
CA MET A 155 -11.69 19.41 13.80
C MET A 155 -12.92 18.76 13.16
N TYR A 156 -12.74 17.97 12.10
CA TYR A 156 -13.84 17.25 11.44
C TYR A 156 -14.51 16.23 12.37
N ILE A 157 -13.72 15.49 13.15
CA ILE A 157 -14.25 14.55 14.15
C ILE A 157 -15.01 15.32 15.23
N LYS A 158 -14.46 16.42 15.73
CA LYS A 158 -15.10 17.28 16.75
C LYS A 158 -16.42 17.87 16.24
N GLU A 159 -16.46 18.32 14.98
CA GLU A 159 -17.67 18.83 14.33
C GLU A 159 -18.71 17.72 14.17
N LYS A 160 -18.33 16.51 13.78
CA LYS A 160 -19.26 15.37 13.70
C LYS A 160 -19.78 14.90 15.05
N VAL A 161 -18.96 14.95 16.09
CA VAL A 161 -19.35 14.52 17.45
C VAL A 161 -20.22 15.58 18.13
N LEU A 162 -19.96 16.86 17.89
CA LEU A 162 -20.75 17.97 18.45
C LEU A 162 -21.97 18.34 17.58
N GLY A 163 -22.04 17.87 16.34
CA GLY A 163 -23.03 18.25 15.33
C GLY A 163 -24.40 17.56 15.40
N GLN A 164 -24.76 16.88 16.50
CA GLN A 164 -26.18 16.58 16.75
C GLN A 164 -26.85 17.82 17.35
N GLY A 165 -27.27 18.73 16.48
CA GLY A 165 -28.18 19.81 16.85
C GLY A 165 -27.92 21.13 16.14
N GLN A 166 -28.11 21.18 14.82
CA GLN A 166 -28.90 22.24 14.14
C GLN A 166 -28.86 22.03 12.64
N ALA A 167 -30.05 21.96 12.04
CA ALA A 167 -30.23 22.06 10.60
C ALA A 167 -29.62 23.38 10.10
N ARG A 168 -28.63 23.29 9.20
CA ARG A 168 -28.28 24.40 8.30
C ARG A 168 -28.23 23.87 6.87
N GLU A 169 -29.22 24.36 6.14
CA GLU A 169 -29.36 24.51 4.69
C GLU A 169 -28.30 23.82 3.83
N ARG A 170 -28.74 22.77 3.13
CA ARG A 170 -28.01 22.21 2.01
C ARG A 170 -27.94 23.28 0.92
N GLU A 171 -26.83 24.00 0.82
CA GLU A 171 -26.49 24.71 -0.41
C GLU A 171 -26.32 23.65 -1.50
N LYS A 172 -27.38 23.51 -2.30
CA LYS A 172 -27.39 22.70 -3.52
C LYS A 172 -26.38 23.36 -4.47
N CYS A 173 -25.26 22.70 -4.71
CA CYS A 173 -24.44 22.99 -5.88
C CYS A 173 -25.25 22.55 -7.11
N LEU A 174 -25.99 23.50 -7.70
CA LEU A 174 -26.64 23.32 -8.98
C LEU A 174 -25.56 23.39 -10.05
N ILE A 175 -25.28 22.25 -10.67
CA ILE A 175 -24.47 22.17 -11.88
C ILE A 175 -25.42 22.37 -13.07
N GLN A 176 -25.19 23.43 -13.83
CA GLN A 176 -25.83 23.69 -15.12
C GLN A 176 -25.24 22.79 -16.22
#